data_AF-A0A921LFA3-F1
#
_entry.id   AF-A0A921LFA3-F1
#
_cell.length_a   1.000
_cell.length_b   1.000
_cell.length_c   1.000
_cell.angle_alpha   90.00
_cell.angle_beta   90.00
_cell.angle_gamma   90.00
#
_symmetry.space_group_name_H-M   'P 1'
#
loop_
_entity.id
_entity.type
_entity.pdbx_description
1 polymer ?
#
loop_
_entity_poly.entity_id
_entity_poly.type
_entity_poly.pdbx_seq_one_letter_code
_entity_poly.pdbx_strand_id
1 'polypeptide(L)'
;MVEFIDYEKRLTCEDHIVLWYYFHIYVDPEKDYRSFRITEELINAYNAPSNRSRREEIFRITERMKKELDVWRARYHERIWEYEKPVIWADRKKTDYYLNQLETSHRFEVYIDYCFRQRGYDIGLYYGKQQQYSQGETKAGIEIKCDRKLRETGNVYIEYQERMTREGVWVDSGILKPDETKYFLIGTEEEFYILPREALYGLYTRVVLQGEYIPGAKKVREKTHGTSKGFIISSQIAGQINLTVEETIQRLTQERR
;
A
#
# COMPACT_ATOMS: atom_id res chain seq x y z
N MET A 1 -24.04 11.22 -11.73
CA MET A 1 -23.11 10.91 -12.84
C MET A 1 -21.71 11.34 -12.43
N VAL A 2 -20.73 10.45 -12.49
CA VAL A 2 -19.32 10.82 -12.32
C VAL A 2 -18.87 11.47 -13.63
N GLU A 3 -18.53 12.75 -13.61
CA GLU A 3 -18.20 13.49 -14.83
C GLU A 3 -16.71 13.42 -15.18
N PHE A 4 -15.88 13.35 -14.14
CA PHE A 4 -14.43 13.39 -14.22
C PHE A 4 -13.83 12.65 -13.03
N ILE A 5 -12.76 11.90 -13.28
CA ILE A 5 -12.01 11.15 -12.27
C ILE A 5 -10.58 11.70 -12.21
N ASP A 6 -10.15 12.15 -11.03
CA ASP A 6 -8.80 12.64 -10.78
C ASP A 6 -7.95 11.51 -10.20
N TYR A 7 -7.05 10.97 -11.02
CA TYR A 7 -6.22 9.83 -10.63
C TYR A 7 -5.06 10.18 -9.67
N GLU A 8 -4.87 11.46 -9.34
CA GLU A 8 -3.95 11.90 -8.28
C GLU A 8 -4.61 11.89 -6.89
N LYS A 9 -5.90 11.52 -6.81
CA LYS A 9 -6.65 11.36 -5.57
C LYS A 9 -7.03 9.90 -5.33
N ARG A 10 -7.38 9.56 -4.08
CA ARG A 10 -8.00 8.27 -3.77
C ARG A 10 -9.28 8.12 -4.59
N LEU A 11 -9.37 7.04 -5.35
CA LEU A 11 -10.58 6.71 -6.09
C LEU A 11 -11.70 6.33 -5.12
N THR A 12 -12.89 6.87 -5.36
CA THR A 12 -14.09 6.57 -4.59
C THR A 12 -14.72 5.25 -5.02
N CYS A 13 -15.65 4.74 -4.22
CA CYS A 13 -16.48 3.59 -4.56
C CYS A 13 -17.18 3.77 -5.94
N GLU A 14 -17.71 4.97 -6.21
CA GLU A 14 -18.35 5.27 -7.50
C GLU A 14 -17.36 5.30 -8.66
N ASP A 15 -16.14 5.81 -8.45
CA ASP A 15 -15.10 5.80 -9.49
C ASP A 15 -14.79 4.36 -9.93
N HIS A 16 -14.67 3.44 -8.97
CA HIS A 16 -14.46 2.02 -9.26
C HIS A 16 -15.62 1.41 -10.05
N ILE A 17 -16.87 1.72 -9.65
CA ILE A 17 -18.07 1.23 -10.35
C ILE A 17 -18.06 1.73 -11.80
N VAL A 18 -17.95 3.05 -12.03
CA VAL A 18 -18.08 3.58 -13.39
C VAL A 18 -16.92 3.17 -14.29
N LEU A 19 -15.69 3.06 -13.75
CA LEU A 19 -14.52 2.59 -14.51
C LEU A 19 -14.65 1.12 -14.87
N TRP A 20 -15.18 0.29 -13.97
CA TRP A 20 -15.46 -1.11 -14.25
C TRP A 20 -16.46 -1.27 -15.39
N TYR A 21 -17.62 -0.60 -15.33
CA TYR A 21 -18.61 -0.71 -16.40
C TYR A 21 -18.09 -0.13 -17.73
N TYR A 22 -17.37 0.99 -17.68
CA TYR A 22 -16.74 1.55 -18.87
C TYR A 22 -15.76 0.56 -19.50
N PHE A 23 -14.92 -0.08 -18.70
CA PHE A 23 -13.98 -1.11 -19.16
C PHE A 23 -14.70 -2.32 -19.74
N HIS A 24 -15.65 -2.89 -18.99
CA HIS A 24 -16.36 -4.10 -19.39
C HIS A 24 -17.16 -3.90 -20.69
N ILE A 25 -17.75 -2.73 -20.90
CA ILE A 25 -18.59 -2.49 -22.09
C ILE A 25 -17.76 -2.07 -23.31
N TYR A 26 -16.73 -1.24 -23.13
CA TYR A 26 -16.03 -0.61 -24.27
C TYR A 26 -14.60 -1.06 -24.48
N VAL A 27 -14.04 -1.87 -23.58
CA VAL A 27 -12.64 -2.31 -23.63
C VAL A 27 -12.54 -3.83 -23.70
N ASP A 28 -13.06 -4.55 -22.71
CA ASP A 28 -12.95 -6.01 -22.64
C ASP A 28 -14.13 -6.62 -21.85
N PRO A 29 -15.15 -7.16 -22.54
CA PRO A 29 -16.34 -7.73 -21.91
C PRO A 29 -16.13 -9.11 -21.29
N GLU A 30 -15.04 -9.80 -21.60
CA GLU A 30 -14.79 -11.15 -21.07
C GLU A 30 -14.08 -11.14 -19.72
N LYS A 31 -13.51 -9.99 -19.34
CA LYS A 31 -12.78 -9.84 -18.09
C LYS A 31 -13.73 -9.72 -16.92
N ASP A 32 -13.32 -10.20 -15.75
CA ASP A 32 -14.04 -10.02 -14.48
C ASP A 32 -13.47 -8.85 -13.65
N TYR A 33 -14.19 -8.42 -12.61
CA TYR A 33 -13.74 -7.33 -11.75
C TYR A 33 -12.42 -7.66 -11.01
N ARG A 34 -12.16 -8.93 -10.71
CA ARG A 34 -10.96 -9.33 -9.96
C ARG A 34 -9.70 -9.12 -10.79
N SER A 35 -9.74 -9.50 -12.06
CA SER A 35 -8.66 -9.39 -13.04
C SER A 35 -8.62 -8.03 -13.76
N PHE A 36 -9.66 -7.22 -13.62
CA PHE A 36 -9.70 -5.82 -14.05
C PHE A 36 -8.64 -4.96 -13.34
N ARG A 37 -8.08 -4.01 -14.08
CA ARG A 37 -7.01 -3.11 -13.63
C ARG A 37 -7.34 -1.68 -14.03
N ILE A 38 -7.19 -0.75 -13.10
CA ILE A 38 -7.38 0.68 -13.36
C ILE A 38 -6.05 1.27 -13.81
N THR A 39 -5.99 1.78 -15.04
CA THR A 39 -4.78 2.45 -15.57
C THR A 39 -5.04 3.93 -15.82
N GLU A 40 -3.98 4.72 -15.90
CA GLU A 40 -4.07 6.13 -16.33
C GLU A 40 -4.76 6.25 -17.71
N GLU A 41 -4.45 5.36 -18.66
CA GLU A 41 -5.07 5.36 -19.98
C GLU A 41 -6.57 5.10 -19.93
N LEU A 42 -7.02 4.18 -19.05
CA LEU A 42 -8.44 3.92 -18.86
C LEU A 42 -9.15 5.16 -18.31
N ILE A 43 -8.57 5.82 -17.30
CA ILE A 43 -9.15 7.02 -16.70
C ILE A 43 -9.15 8.17 -17.71
N ASN A 44 -8.06 8.36 -18.47
CA ASN A 44 -7.98 9.35 -19.53
C ASN A 44 -9.01 9.09 -20.64
N ALA A 45 -9.20 7.84 -21.04
CA ALA A 45 -10.24 7.46 -21.99
C ALA A 45 -11.64 7.75 -21.42
N TYR A 46 -11.90 7.40 -20.15
CA TYR A 46 -13.16 7.71 -19.48
C TYR A 46 -13.43 9.23 -19.45
N ASN A 47 -12.43 10.03 -19.08
CA ASN A 47 -12.52 11.49 -18.94
C ASN A 47 -12.59 12.23 -20.29
N ALA A 48 -12.17 11.62 -21.40
CA ALA A 48 -12.08 12.28 -22.70
C ALA A 48 -13.41 12.95 -23.08
N PRO A 49 -13.41 14.21 -23.55
CA PRO A 49 -14.65 14.91 -23.94
C PRO A 49 -15.43 14.16 -25.02
N SER A 50 -14.73 13.48 -25.94
CA SER A 50 -15.33 12.66 -27.00
C SER A 50 -16.13 11.46 -26.48
N ASN A 51 -15.90 11.03 -25.24
CA ASN A 51 -16.56 9.87 -24.62
C ASN A 51 -17.71 10.27 -23.68
N ARG A 52 -18.20 11.52 -23.76
CA ARG A 52 -19.35 11.98 -22.97
C ARG A 52 -20.58 11.08 -23.13
N SER A 53 -20.93 10.70 -24.36
CA SER A 53 -22.08 9.82 -24.63
C SER A 53 -21.94 8.44 -23.98
N ARG A 54 -20.71 7.90 -23.94
CA ARG A 54 -20.39 6.65 -23.22
C ARG A 54 -20.60 6.83 -21.72
N ARG A 55 -20.14 7.93 -21.12
CA ARG A 55 -20.38 8.22 -19.69
C ARG A 55 -21.86 8.33 -19.35
N GLU A 56 -22.65 8.98 -20.22
CA GLU A 56 -24.11 9.07 -20.06
C GLU A 56 -24.80 7.70 -20.20
N GLU A 57 -24.29 6.80 -21.05
CA GLU A 57 -24.74 5.41 -21.12
C GLU A 57 -24.38 4.62 -19.86
N ILE A 58 -23.13 4.70 -19.38
CA ILE A 58 -22.71 4.06 -18.12
C ILE A 58 -23.57 4.55 -16.97
N PHE A 59 -23.83 5.86 -16.86
CA PHE A 59 -24.69 6.41 -15.82
C PHE A 59 -26.10 5.81 -15.86
N ARG A 60 -26.72 5.69 -17.04
CA ARG A 60 -28.03 5.03 -17.19
C ARG A 60 -27.99 3.57 -16.80
N ILE A 61 -26.90 2.86 -17.11
CA ILE A 61 -26.70 1.46 -16.69
C ILE A 61 -26.62 1.37 -15.17
N THR A 62 -25.80 2.21 -14.52
CA THR A 62 -25.65 2.19 -13.06
C THR A 62 -26.94 2.55 -12.34
N GLU A 63 -27.78 3.44 -12.89
CA GLU A 63 -29.10 3.75 -12.34
C GLU A 63 -30.06 2.55 -12.46
N ARG A 64 -30.04 1.83 -13.58
CA ARG A 64 -30.86 0.61 -13.75
C ARG A 64 -30.43 -0.51 -12.80
N MET A 65 -29.12 -0.62 -12.54
CA MET A 65 -28.53 -1.64 -11.66
C MET A 65 -28.39 -1.18 -10.20
N LYS A 66 -29.14 -0.14 -9.80
CA LYS A 66 -28.95 0.51 -8.50
C LYS A 66 -29.03 -0.49 -7.34
N LYS A 67 -30.00 -1.41 -7.36
CA LYS A 67 -30.22 -2.37 -6.26
C LYS A 67 -29.03 -3.33 -6.11
N GLU A 68 -28.52 -3.85 -7.21
CA GLU A 68 -27.35 -4.72 -7.24
C GLU A 68 -26.09 -3.96 -6.80
N LEU A 69 -25.96 -2.72 -7.25
CA LEU A 69 -24.84 -1.85 -6.87
C LEU A 69 -24.90 -1.40 -5.43
N ASP A 70 -26.08 -1.28 -4.81
CA ASP A 70 -26.19 -1.00 -3.38
C ASP A 70 -25.60 -2.16 -2.54
N VAL A 71 -25.81 -3.42 -2.96
CA VAL A 71 -25.15 -4.58 -2.34
C VAL A 71 -23.64 -4.53 -2.55
N TRP A 72 -23.19 -4.14 -3.75
CA TRP A 72 -21.78 -4.00 -4.05
C TRP A 72 -21.12 -2.90 -3.21
N ARG A 73 -21.76 -1.73 -3.07
CA ARG A 73 -21.30 -0.62 -2.21
C ARG A 73 -21.17 -1.04 -0.75
N ALA A 74 -22.15 -1.79 -0.23
CA ALA A 74 -22.07 -2.31 1.13
C ALA A 74 -20.83 -3.20 1.31
N ARG A 75 -20.60 -4.15 0.40
CA ARG A 75 -19.40 -5.01 0.42
C ARG A 75 -18.10 -4.23 0.24
N TYR A 76 -18.09 -3.21 -0.62
CA TYR A 76 -16.96 -2.30 -0.78
C TYR A 76 -16.62 -1.64 0.56
N HIS A 77 -17.60 -1.13 1.30
CA HIS A 77 -17.31 -0.48 2.59
C HIS A 77 -16.92 -1.47 3.70
N GLU A 78 -17.52 -2.67 3.72
CA GLU A 78 -17.19 -3.72 4.70
C GLU A 78 -15.80 -4.31 4.49
N ARG A 79 -15.37 -4.43 3.22
CA ARG A 79 -14.12 -5.10 2.84
C ARG A 79 -13.35 -4.33 1.76
N ILE A 80 -13.15 -3.03 1.98
CA ILE A 80 -12.62 -2.08 0.99
C ILE A 80 -11.32 -2.53 0.33
N TRP A 81 -10.43 -3.17 1.09
CA TRP A 81 -9.17 -3.70 0.58
C TRP A 81 -9.31 -4.82 -0.45
N GLU A 82 -10.48 -5.45 -0.57
CA GLU A 82 -10.76 -6.44 -1.62
C GLU A 82 -11.26 -5.84 -2.93
N TYR A 83 -11.74 -4.60 -2.88
CA TYR A 83 -12.43 -3.96 -4.00
C TYR A 83 -11.66 -2.75 -4.54
N GLU A 84 -11.02 -1.98 -3.66
CA GLU A 84 -10.20 -0.83 -4.05
C GLU A 84 -8.99 -1.31 -4.87
N LYS A 85 -8.77 -0.65 -6.01
CA LYS A 85 -7.68 -0.97 -6.94
C LYS A 85 -6.74 0.23 -7.05
N PRO A 86 -5.41 -0.01 -7.08
CA PRO A 86 -4.48 1.07 -7.32
C PRO A 86 -4.62 1.58 -8.76
N VAL A 87 -4.28 2.85 -8.98
CA VAL A 87 -4.06 3.36 -10.33
C VAL A 87 -2.70 2.89 -10.82
N ILE A 88 -2.68 2.22 -11.97
CA ILE A 88 -1.44 1.83 -12.64
C ILE A 88 -0.99 2.98 -13.53
N TRP A 89 0.08 3.65 -13.11
CA TRP A 89 0.66 4.77 -13.85
C TRP A 89 1.40 4.32 -15.11
N ALA A 90 1.44 5.18 -16.13
CA ALA A 90 2.16 4.94 -17.37
C ALA A 90 3.67 5.24 -17.28
N ASP A 91 4.22 5.34 -16.05
CA ASP A 91 5.59 5.78 -15.75
C ASP A 91 6.69 4.83 -16.23
N ARG A 92 6.38 3.54 -16.39
CA ARG A 92 7.31 2.49 -16.83
C ARG A 92 6.56 1.26 -17.30
N LYS A 93 7.23 0.44 -18.13
CA LYS A 93 6.75 -0.89 -18.48
C LYS A 93 6.75 -1.79 -17.25
N LYS A 94 5.59 -2.36 -16.93
CA LYS A 94 5.39 -3.25 -15.78
C LYS A 94 5.12 -4.67 -16.28
N THR A 95 5.75 -5.65 -15.64
CA THR A 95 5.43 -7.06 -15.87
C THR A 95 4.20 -7.45 -15.06
N ASP A 96 3.53 -8.55 -15.41
CA ASP A 96 2.40 -9.04 -14.62
C ASP A 96 2.79 -9.36 -13.18
N TYR A 97 4.02 -9.88 -12.98
CA TYR A 97 4.56 -10.07 -11.63
C TYR A 97 4.59 -8.77 -10.83
N TYR A 98 5.09 -7.68 -11.43
CA TYR A 98 5.15 -6.37 -10.80
C TYR A 98 3.74 -5.84 -10.49
N LEU A 99 2.80 -5.96 -11.43
CA LEU A 99 1.41 -5.53 -11.24
C LEU A 99 0.75 -6.29 -10.09
N ASN A 100 0.97 -7.60 -10.01
CA ASN A 100 0.46 -8.40 -8.89
C ASN A 100 1.10 -7.98 -7.54
N GLN A 101 2.38 -7.61 -7.52
CA GLN A 101 2.99 -7.05 -6.30
C GLN A 101 2.34 -5.72 -5.91
N LEU A 102 2.16 -4.82 -6.88
CA LEU A 102 1.53 -3.52 -6.65
C LEU A 102 0.10 -3.66 -6.09
N GLU A 103 -0.72 -4.51 -6.68
CA GLU A 103 -2.08 -4.79 -6.22
C GLU A 103 -2.10 -5.39 -4.81
N THR A 104 -1.17 -6.30 -4.52
CA THR A 104 -1.10 -6.94 -3.20
C THR A 104 -0.64 -5.95 -2.12
N SER A 105 0.37 -5.13 -2.41
CA SER A 105 0.83 -4.08 -1.50
C SER A 105 -0.27 -3.05 -1.24
N HIS A 106 -0.95 -2.59 -2.29
CA HIS A 106 -2.04 -1.63 -2.16
C HIS A 106 -3.21 -2.20 -1.34
N ARG A 107 -3.60 -3.46 -1.58
CA ARG A 107 -4.60 -4.15 -0.77
C ARG A 107 -4.22 -4.14 0.71
N PHE A 108 -2.97 -4.42 1.03
CA PHE A 108 -2.51 -4.37 2.42
C PHE A 108 -2.53 -2.95 3.01
N GLU A 109 -2.07 -1.93 2.28
CA GLU A 109 -2.16 -0.52 2.70
C GLU A 109 -3.61 -0.10 3.03
N VAL A 110 -4.56 -0.44 2.15
CA VAL A 110 -5.98 -0.14 2.33
C VAL A 110 -6.58 -0.91 3.51
N TYR A 111 -6.15 -2.16 3.73
CA TYR A 111 -6.56 -2.94 4.90
C TYR A 111 -6.09 -2.29 6.21
N ILE A 112 -4.86 -1.79 6.24
CA ILE A 112 -4.32 -1.08 7.39
C ILE A 112 -5.07 0.23 7.64
N ASP A 113 -5.27 1.07 6.62
CA ASP A 113 -6.07 2.29 6.75
C ASP A 113 -7.47 1.97 7.28
N TYR A 114 -8.10 0.88 6.79
CA TYR A 114 -9.36 0.39 7.32
C TYR A 114 -9.27 0.04 8.82
N CYS A 115 -8.27 -0.71 9.26
CA CYS A 115 -8.09 -1.08 10.67
C CYS A 115 -8.00 0.14 11.60
N PHE A 116 -7.30 1.19 11.17
CA PHE A 116 -7.19 2.44 11.93
C PHE A 116 -8.51 3.25 11.88
N ARG A 117 -9.17 3.33 10.73
CA ARG A 117 -10.46 4.04 10.59
C ARG A 117 -11.57 3.43 11.42
N GLN A 118 -11.60 2.10 11.56
CA GLN A 118 -12.54 1.42 12.46
C GLN A 118 -12.38 1.85 13.93
N ARG A 119 -11.24 2.46 14.28
CA ARG A 119 -10.94 3.03 15.61
C ARG A 119 -10.99 4.55 15.63
N GLY A 120 -11.56 5.16 14.59
CA GLY A 120 -11.74 6.60 14.47
C GLY A 120 -10.47 7.37 14.11
N TYR A 121 -9.43 6.71 13.58
CA TYR A 121 -8.19 7.37 13.19
C TYR A 121 -7.93 7.25 11.68
N ASP A 122 -7.73 8.39 11.02
CA ASP A 122 -7.32 8.47 9.62
C ASP A 122 -5.79 8.64 9.55
N ILE A 123 -5.08 7.62 9.06
CA ILE A 123 -3.61 7.65 8.93
C ILE A 123 -3.15 8.55 7.77
N GLY A 124 -4.06 8.91 6.87
CA GLY A 124 -3.80 9.78 5.73
C GLY A 124 -2.87 9.16 4.70
N LEU A 125 -3.26 8.02 4.12
CA LEU A 125 -2.57 7.39 2.98
C LEU A 125 -2.38 8.40 1.83
N TYR A 126 -1.20 8.41 1.23
CA TYR A 126 -0.93 9.18 0.01
C TYR A 126 -1.20 8.34 -1.24
N TYR A 127 -1.98 8.89 -2.17
CA TYR A 127 -2.39 8.22 -3.42
C TYR A 127 -1.77 8.87 -4.66
N GLY A 128 -1.44 10.17 -4.58
CA GLY A 128 -0.81 10.90 -5.67
C GLY A 128 0.67 10.57 -5.77
N LYS A 129 1.18 10.53 -7.01
CA LYS A 129 2.55 10.15 -7.32
C LYS A 129 3.57 11.04 -6.60
N GLN A 130 3.36 12.35 -6.66
CA GLN A 130 4.28 13.33 -6.07
C GLN A 130 4.35 13.22 -4.54
N GLN A 131 3.23 12.87 -3.89
CA GLN A 131 3.15 12.78 -2.43
C GLN A 131 3.90 11.55 -1.94
N GLN A 132 3.68 10.38 -2.56
CA GLN A 132 4.40 9.15 -2.22
C GLN A 132 5.92 9.30 -2.36
N TYR A 133 6.40 10.00 -3.40
CA TYR A 133 7.83 10.21 -3.58
C TYR A 133 8.46 11.22 -2.61
N SER A 134 7.70 12.19 -2.10
CA SER A 134 8.26 13.32 -1.33
C SER A 134 8.00 13.26 0.18
N GLN A 135 6.93 12.60 0.64
CA GLN A 135 6.47 12.70 2.03
C GLN A 135 6.37 11.34 2.76
N GLY A 136 6.72 10.23 2.09
CA GLY A 136 6.53 8.88 2.60
C GLY A 136 5.17 8.31 2.20
N GLU A 137 4.66 7.32 2.94
CA GLU A 137 3.42 6.61 2.58
C GLU A 137 2.18 7.18 3.28
N THR A 138 2.34 7.79 4.47
CA THR A 138 1.21 8.30 5.27
C THR A 138 1.52 9.61 5.97
N LYS A 139 0.49 10.45 6.18
CA LYS A 139 0.58 11.68 6.99
C LYS A 139 0.89 11.40 8.46
N ALA A 140 0.55 10.22 8.95
CA ALA A 140 0.77 9.82 10.34
C ALA A 140 2.23 9.41 10.63
N GLY A 141 3.11 9.35 9.63
CA GLY A 141 4.48 8.86 9.81
C GLY A 141 4.54 7.34 10.00
N ILE A 142 3.64 6.61 9.35
CA ILE A 142 3.65 5.14 9.29
C ILE A 142 4.13 4.73 7.89
N GLU A 143 5.15 3.90 7.82
CA GLU A 143 5.58 3.20 6.60
C GLU A 143 5.01 1.79 6.60
N ILE A 144 4.25 1.42 5.58
CA ILE A 144 3.51 0.16 5.45
C ILE A 144 4.21 -0.73 4.42
N LYS A 145 4.67 -1.92 4.84
CA LYS A 145 5.31 -2.89 3.95
C LYS A 145 4.56 -4.21 3.94
N CYS A 146 4.14 -4.62 2.74
CA CYS A 146 3.61 -5.97 2.55
C CYS A 146 4.75 -7.00 2.53
N ASP A 147 4.86 -7.82 3.58
CA ASP A 147 5.86 -8.90 3.68
C ASP A 147 5.19 -10.28 3.66
N ARG A 148 5.02 -10.80 2.45
CA ARG A 148 4.41 -12.13 2.24
C ARG A 148 5.30 -13.29 2.70
N LYS A 149 6.59 -13.06 2.90
CA LYS A 149 7.54 -14.08 3.37
C LYS A 149 7.56 -14.20 4.88
N LEU A 150 6.92 -13.28 5.60
CA LEU A 150 6.81 -13.30 7.04
C LEU A 150 6.32 -14.66 7.55
N ARG A 151 5.18 -15.14 7.03
CA ARG A 151 4.59 -16.42 7.45
C ARG A 151 5.41 -17.64 7.05
N GLU A 152 6.05 -17.59 5.89
CA GLU A 152 6.89 -18.68 5.38
C GLU A 152 8.19 -18.81 6.17
N THR A 153 8.79 -17.68 6.55
CA THR A 153 10.14 -17.64 7.13
C THR A 153 10.13 -17.46 8.64
N GLY A 154 9.03 -16.97 9.22
CA GLY A 154 8.96 -16.51 10.62
C GLY A 154 9.84 -15.30 10.91
N ASN A 155 10.27 -14.56 9.87
CA ASN A 155 11.17 -13.42 10.01
C ASN A 155 10.60 -12.18 9.32
N VAL A 156 10.82 -11.01 9.93
CA VAL A 156 10.56 -9.70 9.35
C VAL A 156 11.89 -9.15 8.80
N TYR A 157 11.90 -8.73 7.54
CA TYR A 157 13.06 -8.05 6.94
C TYR A 157 12.99 -6.54 7.17
N ILE A 158 14.03 -5.98 7.79
CA ILE A 158 14.16 -4.54 8.05
C ILE A 158 15.27 -3.97 7.18
N GLU A 159 14.88 -3.15 6.20
CA GLU A 159 15.79 -2.44 5.31
C GLU A 159 16.38 -1.21 5.99
N TYR A 160 17.68 -0.95 5.76
CA TYR A 160 18.35 0.28 6.21
C TYR A 160 19.09 1.02 5.10
N GLN A 161 19.37 0.37 3.96
CA GLN A 161 20.05 1.00 2.82
C GLN A 161 19.63 0.34 1.51
N GLU A 162 19.54 1.13 0.44
CA GLU A 162 19.25 0.66 -0.91
C GLU A 162 20.18 1.27 -1.95
N ARG A 163 20.11 0.75 -3.18
CA ARG A 163 20.73 1.33 -4.37
C ARG A 163 19.98 0.91 -5.62
N MET A 164 19.97 1.79 -6.63
CA MET A 164 19.25 1.58 -7.88
C MET A 164 19.81 0.43 -8.72
N THR A 165 21.13 0.23 -8.71
CA THR A 165 21.83 -0.80 -9.49
C THR A 165 22.90 -1.48 -8.65
N ARG A 166 23.37 -2.65 -9.10
CA ARG A 166 24.40 -3.44 -8.40
C ARG A 166 25.76 -2.73 -8.29
N GLU A 167 26.01 -1.73 -9.11
CA GLU A 167 27.22 -0.90 -9.10
C GLU A 167 26.95 0.50 -8.51
N GLY A 168 25.69 0.79 -8.18
CA GLY A 168 25.26 2.08 -7.65
C GLY A 168 25.75 2.34 -6.22
N VAL A 169 25.71 3.63 -5.86
CA VAL A 169 26.02 4.12 -4.50
C VAL A 169 24.89 3.72 -3.55
N TRP A 170 25.26 3.25 -2.36
CA TRP A 170 24.31 3.01 -1.29
C TRP A 170 23.78 4.32 -0.75
N VAL A 171 22.47 4.42 -0.63
CA VAL A 171 21.78 5.53 0.01
C VAL A 171 20.99 5.00 1.20
N ASP A 172 20.80 5.84 2.21
CA ASP A 172 20.01 5.48 3.38
C ASP A 172 18.54 5.32 2.99
N SER A 173 17.95 4.19 3.43
CA SER A 173 16.58 3.81 3.12
C SER A 173 15.94 3.12 4.32
N GLY A 174 14.64 2.81 4.21
CA GLY A 174 13.87 2.20 5.30
C GLY A 174 14.10 2.92 6.62
N ILE A 175 14.59 2.20 7.64
CA ILE A 175 14.73 2.76 8.99
C ILE A 175 15.75 3.91 9.12
N LEU A 176 16.66 4.10 8.15
CA LEU A 176 17.64 5.19 8.15
C LEU A 176 17.22 6.39 7.29
N LYS A 177 16.12 6.29 6.55
CA LYS A 177 15.66 7.36 5.66
C LYS A 177 15.39 8.65 6.47
N PRO A 178 15.96 9.81 6.11
CA PRO A 178 15.81 11.04 6.90
C PRO A 178 14.43 11.68 6.67
N ASP A 179 13.38 11.01 7.11
CA ASP A 179 11.98 11.42 7.01
C ASP A 179 11.24 11.29 8.35
N GLU A 180 9.96 11.68 8.33
CA GLU A 180 9.05 11.71 9.49
C GLU A 180 8.48 10.33 9.85
N THR A 181 9.04 9.23 9.33
CA THR A 181 8.58 7.88 9.66
C THR A 181 8.87 7.58 11.12
N LYS A 182 7.83 7.22 11.86
CA LYS A 182 7.83 6.87 13.29
C LYS A 182 7.58 5.39 13.52
N TYR A 183 6.77 4.77 12.67
CA TYR A 183 6.36 3.38 12.80
C TYR A 183 6.54 2.65 11.48
N PHE A 184 7.01 1.41 11.55
CA PHE A 184 7.04 0.47 10.45
C PHE A 184 5.95 -0.56 10.67
N LEU A 185 4.95 -0.58 9.79
CA LEU A 185 3.89 -1.55 9.80
C LEU A 185 4.17 -2.61 8.73
N ILE A 186 4.55 -3.82 9.14
CA ILE A 186 5.07 -4.84 8.23
C ILE A 186 4.29 -6.15 8.39
N GLY A 187 3.80 -6.71 7.29
CA GLY A 187 3.15 -8.03 7.29
C GLY A 187 2.15 -8.24 6.15
N THR A 188 1.07 -8.95 6.45
CA THR A 188 -0.08 -9.22 5.58
C THR A 188 -1.39 -9.00 6.34
N GLU A 189 -2.53 -9.18 5.66
CA GLU A 189 -3.86 -9.09 6.30
C GLU A 189 -4.04 -10.10 7.44
N GLU A 190 -3.36 -11.25 7.39
CA GLU A 190 -3.48 -12.29 8.40
C GLU A 190 -2.59 -12.05 9.62
N GLU A 191 -1.44 -11.41 9.44
CA GLU A 191 -0.48 -11.14 10.51
C GLU A 191 0.40 -9.94 10.13
N PHE A 192 0.44 -8.94 11.00
CA PHE A 192 1.33 -7.79 10.85
C PHE A 192 1.84 -7.29 12.19
N TYR A 193 2.95 -6.56 12.13
CA TYR A 193 3.56 -5.90 13.28
C TYR A 193 3.60 -4.39 13.06
N ILE A 194 3.33 -3.60 14.11
CA ILE A 194 3.58 -2.17 14.17
C ILE A 194 4.82 -1.95 15.05
N LEU A 195 5.93 -1.64 14.42
CA LEU A 195 7.25 -1.59 15.04
C LEU A 195 7.69 -0.12 15.17
N PRO A 196 7.88 0.39 16.39
CA PRO A 196 8.44 1.73 16.58
C PRO A 196 9.83 1.82 15.94
N ARG A 197 10.05 2.85 15.13
CA ARG A 197 11.31 3.06 14.43
C ARG A 197 12.50 3.13 15.38
N GLU A 198 12.33 3.76 16.55
CA GLU A 198 13.37 3.84 17.58
C GLU A 198 13.81 2.45 18.08
N ALA A 199 12.86 1.53 18.29
CA ALA A 199 13.17 0.16 18.69
C ALA A 199 13.95 -0.58 17.60
N LEU A 200 13.56 -0.39 16.32
CA LEU A 200 14.29 -0.93 15.17
C LEU A 200 15.68 -0.33 15.05
N TYR A 201 15.85 0.97 15.34
CA TYR A 201 17.14 1.64 15.32
C TYR A 201 18.08 1.12 16.41
N GLY A 202 17.54 0.80 17.59
CA GLY A 202 18.28 0.12 18.67
C GLY A 202 18.78 -1.26 18.22
N LEU A 203 17.93 -2.05 17.57
CA LEU A 203 18.32 -3.35 17.01
C LEU A 203 19.35 -3.22 15.88
N TYR A 204 19.17 -2.25 14.99
CA TYR A 204 20.13 -1.93 13.94
C TYR A 204 21.51 -1.61 14.52
N THR A 205 21.58 -0.75 15.54
CA THR A 205 22.85 -0.36 16.16
C THR A 205 23.57 -1.59 16.72
N ARG A 206 22.87 -2.42 17.48
CA ARG A 206 23.45 -3.61 18.13
C ARG A 206 23.85 -4.68 17.11
N VAL A 207 22.93 -5.05 16.21
CA VAL A 207 23.14 -6.17 15.28
C VAL A 207 24.02 -5.78 14.10
N VAL A 208 23.84 -4.59 13.54
CA VAL A 208 24.45 -4.19 12.27
C VAL A 208 25.74 -3.40 12.46
N LEU A 209 25.78 -2.45 13.41
CA LEU A 209 26.95 -1.61 13.66
C LEU A 209 27.92 -2.25 14.65
N GLN A 210 27.42 -2.80 15.75
CA GLN A 210 28.26 -3.39 16.81
C GLN A 210 28.55 -4.89 16.58
N GLY A 211 27.77 -5.56 15.73
CA GLY A 211 27.92 -6.99 15.46
C GLY A 211 27.54 -7.88 16.65
N GLU A 212 26.69 -7.39 17.54
CA GLU A 212 26.19 -8.14 18.70
C GLU A 212 25.38 -9.35 18.25
N TYR A 213 25.60 -10.48 18.91
CA TYR A 213 24.76 -11.67 18.75
C TYR A 213 23.49 -11.52 19.59
N ILE A 214 22.36 -11.35 18.91
CA ILE A 214 21.03 -11.34 19.52
C ILE A 214 20.26 -12.54 18.97
N PRO A 215 19.87 -13.54 19.80
CA PRO A 215 19.06 -14.66 19.35
C PRO A 215 17.78 -14.19 18.65
N GLY A 216 17.61 -14.57 17.39
CA GLY A 216 16.46 -14.16 16.57
C GLY A 216 16.67 -12.88 15.76
N ALA A 217 17.80 -12.18 15.88
CA ALA A 217 18.13 -11.06 15.00
C ALA A 217 19.49 -11.25 14.33
N LYS A 218 19.57 -10.97 13.03
CA LYS A 218 20.85 -11.04 12.30
C LYS A 218 20.90 -10.12 11.10
N LYS A 219 22.08 -9.53 10.88
CA LYS A 219 22.42 -8.86 9.63
C LYS A 219 22.38 -9.88 8.48
N VAL A 220 21.76 -9.51 7.37
CA VAL A 220 21.70 -10.36 6.17
C VAL A 220 22.30 -9.63 4.97
N ARG A 221 22.66 -10.40 3.94
CA ARG A 221 23.04 -9.88 2.63
C ARG A 221 21.98 -10.30 1.64
N GLU A 222 21.46 -9.35 0.86
CA GLU A 222 20.64 -9.69 -0.30
C GLU A 222 21.53 -10.49 -1.28
N LYS A 223 21.01 -11.64 -1.76
CA LYS A 223 21.77 -12.59 -2.58
C LYS A 223 21.48 -12.49 -4.07
N THR A 224 20.33 -11.97 -4.47
CA THR A 224 19.81 -12.08 -5.83
C THR A 224 20.17 -10.88 -6.69
N HIS A 225 19.80 -9.67 -6.26
CA HIS A 225 19.95 -8.42 -7.01
C HIS A 225 21.10 -7.55 -6.48
N GLY A 226 21.46 -7.73 -5.22
CA GLY A 226 22.44 -6.97 -4.47
C GLY A 226 22.04 -5.51 -4.24
N THR A 227 20.75 -5.16 -4.30
CA THR A 227 20.28 -3.76 -4.27
C THR A 227 19.75 -3.28 -2.92
N SER A 228 19.60 -4.18 -1.95
CA SER A 228 19.05 -3.85 -0.63
C SER A 228 19.93 -4.41 0.48
N LYS A 229 20.07 -3.65 1.56
CA LYS A 229 20.76 -4.04 2.80
C LYS A 229 19.76 -3.99 3.94
N GLY A 230 19.77 -5.06 4.71
CA GLY A 230 18.86 -5.20 5.84
C GLY A 230 19.39 -6.14 6.89
N PHE A 231 18.63 -6.23 7.97
CA PHE A 231 18.73 -7.29 8.97
C PHE A 231 17.35 -7.92 9.10
N ILE A 232 17.31 -9.13 9.63
CA ILE A 232 16.05 -9.79 9.94
C ILE A 232 15.89 -9.89 11.44
N ILE A 233 14.64 -9.84 11.89
CA ILE A 233 14.22 -10.17 13.25
C ILE A 233 13.18 -11.27 13.18
N SER A 234 13.19 -12.19 14.14
CA SER A 234 12.17 -13.24 14.22
C SER A 234 10.83 -12.64 14.62
N SER A 235 9.74 -13.34 14.30
CA SER A 235 8.39 -13.02 14.78
C SER A 235 8.33 -12.88 16.31
N GLN A 236 9.16 -13.63 17.04
CA GLN A 236 9.28 -13.50 18.49
C GLN A 236 9.81 -12.12 18.90
N ILE A 237 10.89 -11.63 18.28
CA ILE A 237 11.40 -10.28 18.57
C ILE A 237 10.40 -9.23 18.11
N ALA A 238 9.85 -9.38 16.90
CA ALA A 238 8.85 -8.46 16.37
C ALA A 238 7.66 -8.34 17.33
N GLY A 239 7.14 -9.47 17.84
CA GLY A 239 6.06 -9.52 18.82
C GLY A 239 6.39 -8.86 20.17
N GLN A 240 7.65 -8.86 20.60
CA GLN A 240 8.08 -8.21 21.85
C GLN A 240 8.06 -6.68 21.77
N ILE A 241 8.35 -6.11 20.59
CA ILE A 241 8.38 -4.65 20.38
C ILE A 241 7.15 -4.14 19.64
N ASN A 242 6.23 -5.04 19.29
CA ASN A 242 5.01 -4.74 18.57
C ASN A 242 4.10 -3.82 19.38
N LEU A 243 3.47 -2.87 18.69
CA LEU A 243 2.33 -2.14 19.20
C LEU A 243 1.03 -2.65 18.58
N THR A 244 -0.04 -2.59 19.35
CA THR A 244 -1.39 -2.69 18.82
C THR A 244 -1.76 -1.41 18.05
N VAL A 245 -2.82 -1.50 17.23
CA VAL A 245 -3.37 -0.33 16.52
C VAL A 245 -3.81 0.74 17.53
N GLU A 246 -4.45 0.34 18.63
CA GLU A 246 -4.90 1.20 19.71
C GLU A 246 -3.75 1.94 20.39
N GLU A 247 -2.68 1.23 20.78
CA GLU A 247 -1.49 1.85 21.37
C GLU A 247 -0.83 2.84 20.41
N THR A 248 -0.77 2.49 19.13
CA THR A 248 -0.21 3.35 18.09
C THR A 248 -1.04 4.64 17.95
N ILE A 249 -2.36 4.53 17.90
CA ILE A 249 -3.27 5.70 17.86
C ILE A 249 -3.10 6.58 19.09
N GLN A 250 -2.98 5.99 20.28
CA GLN A 250 -2.78 6.74 21.52
C GLN A 250 -1.49 7.57 21.46
N ARG A 251 -0.37 6.96 21.06
CA ARG A 251 0.92 7.66 20.92
C ARG A 251 0.86 8.78 19.89
N LEU A 252 0.34 8.48 18.68
CA LEU A 252 0.18 9.47 17.61
C LEU A 252 -0.71 10.66 18.01
N THR A 253 -1.69 10.44 18.89
CA THR A 253 -2.58 11.51 19.38
C THR A 253 -1.94 12.35 20.48
N GLN A 254 -1.11 11.74 21.33
CA GLN A 254 -0.38 12.46 22.39
C GLN A 254 0.68 13.40 21.80
N GLU A 255 1.36 12.98 20.73
CA GLU A 255 2.39 13.78 20.06
C GLU A 255 1.85 15.02 19.31
N ARG A 256 0.53 15.09 19.09
CA ARG A 256 -0.14 16.26 18.48
C ARG A 256 -0.56 17.33 19.49
N ARG A 257 -0.45 17.05 20.80
CA ARG A 257 -0.77 17.98 21.88
C ARG A 257 0.49 18.71 22.34
#